data_AF-A0ABD3XUJ3-F1
#
_entry.id   AF-A0ABD3XUJ3-F1
#
_cell.length_a   1.000
_cell.length_b   1.000
_cell.length_c   1.000
_cell.angle_alpha   90.00
_cell.angle_beta   90.00
_cell.angle_gamma   90.00
#
_symmetry.space_group_name_H-M   'P 1'
#
loop_
_entity.id
_entity.type
_entity.pdbx_description
1 polymer ?
#
loop_
_entity_poly.entity_id
_entity_poly.type
_entity_poly.pdbx_seq_one_letter_code
_entity_poly.pdbx_strand_id
1 'polypeptide(L)'
;MNQCHKLQIIPPLIIVFSSQELRKKFIDDYFMEIRRMLQNKPIVYHLVDSFAIDNTQCDPKLEDLKRRIFELASQQPYWGEEKPARWLPLEQEIMTLKAYGVKVAPISLIEELNSSSSIKIEDRDELELFLSFQHEIGTILYFNAEGLREKIVLDPQWMIDALKSLITAQMFIRQNAKIIKVWYDFKEKGKLTHKLI
;
A
#
# COMPACT_ATOMS: atom_id res chain seq x y z
N MET A 1 -17.46 -27.78 -16.62
CA MET A 1 -16.54 -26.67 -16.99
C MET A 1 -17.15 -25.39 -16.47
N ASN A 2 -16.91 -25.06 -15.20
CA ASN A 2 -17.42 -23.82 -14.61
C ASN A 2 -16.27 -22.83 -14.60
N GLN A 3 -16.34 -21.85 -15.51
CA GLN A 3 -15.43 -20.71 -15.49
C GLN A 3 -15.75 -19.89 -14.25
N CYS A 4 -14.85 -19.95 -13.27
CA CYS A 4 -14.85 -19.08 -12.11
C CYS A 4 -14.52 -17.67 -12.65
N HIS A 5 -15.54 -16.83 -12.84
CA HIS A 5 -15.32 -15.41 -13.02
C HIS A 5 -14.67 -14.90 -11.73
N LYS A 6 -13.34 -14.74 -11.75
CA LYS A 6 -12.66 -13.90 -10.74
C LYS A 6 -13.38 -12.56 -10.79
N LEU A 7 -14.14 -12.25 -9.73
CA LEU A 7 -14.69 -10.92 -9.51
C LEU A 7 -13.49 -9.97 -9.65
N GLN A 8 -13.50 -9.15 -10.70
CA GLN A 8 -12.44 -8.17 -10.91
C GLN A 8 -12.52 -7.22 -9.71
N ILE A 9 -11.53 -7.30 -8.82
CA ILE A 9 -11.44 -6.38 -7.68
C ILE A 9 -11.14 -5.01 -8.27
N ILE A 10 -12.12 -4.12 -8.19
CA ILE A 10 -12.02 -2.74 -8.64
C ILE A 10 -11.82 -1.91 -7.37
N PRO A 11 -10.57 -1.67 -6.93
CA PRO A 11 -10.31 -0.86 -5.74
C PRO A 11 -10.99 0.51 -5.87
N PRO A 12 -11.81 0.91 -4.89
CA PRO A 12 -12.52 2.18 -4.95
C PRO A 12 -11.55 3.35 -4.84
N LEU A 13 -11.76 4.37 -5.67
CA LEU A 13 -11.00 5.61 -5.71
C LEU A 13 -11.90 6.76 -5.25
N ILE A 14 -11.43 7.49 -4.25
CA ILE A 14 -12.03 8.74 -3.78
C ILE A 14 -11.08 9.88 -4.15
N ILE A 15 -11.60 10.94 -4.76
CA ILE A 15 -10.81 12.15 -5.03
C ILE A 15 -10.99 13.13 -3.87
N VAL A 16 -9.88 13.53 -3.24
CA VAL A 16 -9.89 14.52 -2.15
C VAL A 16 -9.24 15.81 -2.63
N PHE A 17 -10.01 16.88 -2.65
CA PHE A 17 -9.56 18.23 -2.98
C PHE A 17 -9.18 18.97 -1.69
N SER A 18 -7.89 19.27 -1.51
CA SER A 18 -7.35 19.83 -0.27
C SER A 18 -6.96 21.32 -0.35
N SER A 19 -7.52 22.09 -1.28
CA SER A 19 -7.18 23.51 -1.50
C SER A 19 -8.25 24.46 -0.97
N GLN A 20 -7.85 25.49 -0.22
CA GLN A 20 -8.71 26.59 0.22
C GLN A 20 -9.38 27.33 -0.94
N GLU A 21 -8.79 27.31 -2.14
CA GLU A 21 -9.27 28.05 -3.31
C GLU A 21 -10.41 27.34 -4.06
N LEU A 22 -10.60 26.03 -3.84
CA LEU A 22 -11.70 25.26 -4.43
C LEU A 22 -12.98 25.55 -3.64
N ARG A 23 -13.58 26.70 -3.95
CA ARG A 23 -14.93 27.05 -3.48
C ARG A 23 -15.85 25.85 -3.69
N LYS A 24 -16.62 25.50 -2.66
CA LYS A 24 -17.60 24.39 -2.64
C LYS A 24 -18.50 24.28 -3.89
N LYS A 25 -18.65 25.38 -4.64
CA LYS A 25 -19.49 25.51 -5.85
C LYS A 25 -18.96 24.82 -7.12
N PHE A 26 -17.70 24.38 -7.17
CA PHE A 26 -17.11 23.82 -8.40
C PHE A 26 -16.63 22.37 -8.28
N ILE A 27 -16.74 21.75 -7.10
CA ILE A 27 -16.20 20.40 -6.87
C ILE A 27 -16.93 19.38 -7.72
N ASP A 28 -18.25 19.47 -7.77
CA ASP A 28 -19.09 18.58 -8.57
C ASP A 28 -18.75 18.75 -10.06
N ASP A 29 -18.55 19.99 -10.52
CA ASP A 29 -18.13 20.28 -11.90
C ASP A 29 -16.75 19.67 -12.22
N TYR A 30 -15.76 19.84 -11.35
CA TYR A 30 -14.43 19.24 -11.50
C TYR A 30 -14.48 17.72 -11.48
N PHE A 31 -15.28 17.14 -10.58
CA PHE A 31 -15.45 15.70 -10.49
C PHE A 31 -16.10 15.14 -11.76
N MET A 32 -17.15 15.79 -12.26
CA MET A 32 -17.77 15.42 -13.53
C MET A 32 -16.80 15.57 -14.71
N GLU A 33 -15.98 16.63 -14.73
CA GLU A 33 -14.98 16.82 -15.78
C GLU A 33 -13.92 15.71 -15.74
N ILE A 34 -13.39 15.37 -14.57
CA ILE A 34 -12.46 14.25 -14.40
C ILE A 34 -13.13 12.95 -14.84
N ARG A 35 -14.36 12.68 -14.41
CA ARG A 35 -15.11 11.48 -14.81
C ARG A 35 -15.30 11.41 -16.31
N ARG A 36 -15.63 12.53 -16.97
CA ARG A 36 -15.75 12.65 -18.43
C ARG A 36 -14.42 12.38 -19.13
N MET A 37 -13.31 12.93 -18.64
CA MET A 37 -11.97 12.66 -19.19
C MET A 37 -11.56 11.19 -19.07
N LEU A 38 -12.07 10.50 -18.04
CA LEU A 38 -11.78 9.09 -17.78
C LEU A 38 -12.80 8.13 -18.41
N GLN A 39 -13.91 8.61 -19.00
CA GLN A 39 -15.04 7.78 -19.42
C GLN A 39 -14.70 6.57 -20.30
N ASN A 40 -13.64 6.66 -21.12
CA ASN A 40 -13.18 5.59 -22.00
C ASN A 40 -11.98 4.81 -21.43
N LYS A 41 -11.63 5.02 -20.17
CA LYS A 41 -10.50 4.39 -19.49
C LYS A 41 -11.01 3.46 -18.38
N PRO A 42 -10.40 2.27 -18.17
CA PRO A 42 -10.81 1.34 -17.11
C PRO A 42 -10.86 1.97 -15.70
N ILE A 43 -10.01 2.96 -15.44
CA ILE A 43 -9.98 3.68 -14.15
C ILE A 43 -11.30 4.37 -13.78
N VAL A 44 -12.18 4.69 -14.76
CA VAL A 44 -13.47 5.32 -14.45
C VAL A 44 -14.36 4.43 -13.58
N TYR A 45 -14.24 3.11 -13.68
CA TYR A 45 -15.00 2.17 -12.87
C TYR A 45 -14.55 2.17 -11.40
N HIS A 46 -13.34 2.64 -11.13
CA HIS A 46 -12.82 2.80 -9.77
C HIS A 46 -13.32 4.10 -9.14
N LEU A 47 -13.74 5.09 -9.92
CA LEU A 47 -14.09 6.41 -9.39
C LEU A 47 -15.45 6.37 -8.70
N VAL A 48 -15.45 6.42 -7.36
CA VAL A 48 -16.67 6.27 -6.57
C VAL A 48 -17.20 7.60 -6.05
N ASP A 49 -16.33 8.50 -5.60
CA ASP A 49 -16.75 9.69 -4.87
C ASP A 49 -15.72 10.82 -4.89
N SER A 50 -16.12 12.00 -4.43
CA SER A 50 -15.20 13.10 -4.17
C SER A 50 -15.56 13.94 -2.95
N PHE A 51 -14.52 14.46 -2.30
CA PHE A 51 -14.63 15.32 -1.13
C PHE A 51 -13.76 16.56 -1.34
N ALA A 52 -14.22 17.71 -0.87
CA ALA A 52 -13.32 18.84 -0.62
C ALA A 52 -13.23 19.06 0.88
N ILE A 53 -12.00 19.03 1.37
CA ILE A 53 -11.67 19.10 2.78
C ILE A 53 -10.63 20.19 2.96
N ASP A 54 -10.93 21.15 3.82
CA ASP A 54 -9.93 22.11 4.24
C ASP A 54 -9.06 21.50 5.35
N ASN A 55 -7.86 21.04 4.99
CA ASN A 55 -6.90 20.45 5.94
C ASN A 55 -6.24 21.49 6.86
N THR A 56 -6.53 22.79 6.72
CA THR A 56 -6.05 23.84 7.63
C THR A 56 -6.98 24.08 8.82
N GLN A 57 -8.17 23.49 8.80
CA GLN A 57 -9.21 23.65 9.82
C GLN A 57 -9.78 22.29 10.21
N CYS A 58 -10.49 22.22 11.34
CA CYS A 58 -11.32 21.06 11.66
C CYS A 58 -12.59 21.07 10.80
N ASP A 59 -12.46 20.70 9.52
CA ASP A 59 -13.58 20.60 8.58
C ASP A 59 -14.48 19.40 8.94
N PRO A 60 -15.78 19.61 9.23
CA PRO A 60 -16.72 18.52 9.51
C PRO A 60 -16.78 17.46 8.40
N LYS A 61 -16.46 17.82 7.15
CA LYS A 61 -16.43 16.88 6.02
C LYS A 61 -15.37 15.79 6.16
N LEU A 62 -14.38 15.98 7.03
CA LEU A 62 -13.41 14.94 7.33
C LEU A 62 -14.10 13.71 7.94
N GLU A 63 -15.09 13.91 8.80
CA GLU A 63 -15.86 12.80 9.38
C GLU A 63 -16.75 12.12 8.33
N ASP A 64 -17.29 12.90 7.38
CA ASP A 64 -18.03 12.34 6.24
C ASP A 64 -17.11 11.48 5.35
N LEU A 65 -15.88 11.91 5.08
CA LEU A 65 -14.88 11.12 4.35
C LEU A 65 -14.52 9.85 5.11
N LYS A 66 -14.25 9.92 6.43
CA LYS A 66 -13.94 8.74 7.24
C LYS A 66 -15.08 7.72 7.20
N ARG A 67 -16.32 8.17 7.36
CA ARG A 67 -17.51 7.31 7.24
C ARG A 67 -17.59 6.69 5.86
N ARG A 68 -17.33 7.47 4.79
CA ARG A 68 -17.35 6.96 3.42
C ARG A 68 -16.27 5.92 3.15
N ILE A 69 -15.05 6.13 3.66
CA ILE A 69 -13.97 5.13 3.59
C ILE A 69 -14.40 3.84 4.28
N PHE A 70 -15.00 3.93 5.47
CA PHE A 70 -15.48 2.75 6.20
C PHE A 70 -16.61 2.02 5.46
N GLU A 71 -17.58 2.74 4.90
CA GLU A 71 -18.64 2.17 4.07
C GLU A 71 -18.05 1.42 2.85
N LEU A 72 -17.11 2.03 2.14
CA LEU A 72 -16.51 1.41 0.96
C LEU A 72 -15.64 0.21 1.33
N ALA A 73 -14.89 0.29 2.43
CA ALA A 73 -14.10 -0.83 2.93
C ALA A 73 -15.00 -2.03 3.30
N SER A 74 -16.14 -1.79 3.95
CA SER A 74 -17.07 -2.86 4.34
C SER A 74 -17.84 -3.50 3.17
N GLN A 75 -17.88 -2.84 2.02
CA GLN A 75 -18.45 -3.37 0.77
C GLN A 75 -17.46 -4.20 -0.05
N GLN A 76 -16.18 -4.22 0.33
CA GLN A 76 -15.18 -5.00 -0.41
C GLN A 76 -15.43 -6.50 -0.24
N PRO A 77 -15.20 -7.32 -1.29
CA PRO A 77 -15.50 -8.75 -1.24
C PRO A 77 -14.68 -9.49 -0.18
N TYR A 78 -13.49 -8.98 0.12
CA TYR A 78 -12.59 -9.53 1.13
C TYR A 78 -12.92 -9.08 2.56
N TRP A 79 -13.91 -8.19 2.73
CA TRP A 79 -14.30 -7.73 4.06
C TRP A 79 -14.99 -8.86 4.83
N GLY A 80 -14.48 -9.16 6.03
CA GLY A 80 -15.01 -10.24 6.84
C GLY A 80 -14.63 -11.64 6.36
N GLU A 81 -13.70 -11.77 5.40
CA GLU A 81 -13.13 -13.08 5.06
C GLU A 81 -12.51 -13.73 6.30
N GLU A 82 -12.96 -14.95 6.58
CA GLU A 82 -12.45 -15.74 7.67
C GLU A 82 -11.05 -16.27 7.33
N LYS A 83 -10.18 -16.27 8.33
CA LYS A 83 -8.81 -16.78 8.20
C LYS A 83 -8.60 -17.91 9.20
N PRO A 84 -7.71 -18.86 8.91
CA PRO A 84 -7.39 -19.91 9.85
C PRO A 84 -6.89 -19.33 11.19
N ALA A 85 -7.59 -19.64 12.29
CA ALA A 85 -7.23 -19.13 13.63
C ALA A 85 -5.81 -19.53 14.06
N ARG A 86 -5.30 -20.65 13.51
CA ARG A 86 -3.92 -21.12 13.67
C ARG A 86 -2.84 -20.17 13.13
N TRP A 87 -3.21 -19.20 12.31
CA TRP A 87 -2.27 -18.16 11.85
C TRP A 87 -1.99 -17.10 12.93
N LEU A 88 -2.92 -16.92 13.89
CA LEU A 88 -2.85 -15.86 14.88
C LEU A 88 -1.59 -15.93 15.77
N PRO A 89 -1.17 -17.10 16.31
CA PRO A 89 0.04 -17.15 17.12
C PRO A 89 1.29 -16.74 16.34
N LEU A 90 1.46 -17.23 15.12
CA LEU A 90 2.61 -16.88 14.28
C LEU A 90 2.60 -15.40 13.88
N GLU A 91 1.41 -14.85 13.59
CA GLU A 91 1.24 -13.43 13.33
C GLU A 91 1.67 -12.58 14.54
N GLN A 92 1.31 -12.98 15.77
CA GLN A 92 1.73 -12.31 17.01
C GLN A 92 3.24 -12.37 17.23
N GLU A 93 3.88 -13.50 16.95
CA GLU A 93 5.33 -13.64 17.02
C GLU A 93 6.03 -12.71 16.00
N ILE A 94 5.50 -12.62 14.78
CA ILE A 94 6.00 -11.68 13.76
C ILE A 94 5.83 -10.23 14.24
N MET A 95 4.69 -9.87 14.83
CA MET A 95 4.47 -8.53 15.40
C MET A 95 5.48 -8.23 16.52
N THR A 96 5.80 -9.24 17.33
CA THR A 96 6.79 -9.13 18.42
C THR A 96 8.20 -8.89 17.87
N LEU A 97 8.62 -9.63 16.85
CA LEU A 97 9.89 -9.38 16.15
C LEU A 97 9.95 -7.96 15.58
N LYS A 98 8.86 -7.48 14.96
CA LYS A 98 8.75 -6.11 14.44
C LYS A 98 8.89 -5.07 15.55
N ALA A 99 8.27 -5.30 16.70
CA ALA A 99 8.36 -4.42 17.88
C ALA A 99 9.79 -4.37 18.45
N TYR A 100 10.53 -5.48 18.40
CA TYR A 100 11.97 -5.52 18.72
C TYR A 100 12.88 -4.89 17.66
N GLY A 101 12.31 -4.38 16.56
CA GLY A 101 13.04 -3.69 15.52
C GLY A 101 13.67 -4.60 14.46
N VAL A 102 13.32 -5.89 14.44
CA VAL A 102 13.78 -6.81 13.40
C VAL A 102 13.17 -6.40 12.05
N LYS A 103 14.03 -6.08 11.08
CA LYS A 103 13.61 -5.59 9.75
C LYS A 103 13.49 -6.71 8.73
N VAL A 104 14.41 -7.66 8.78
CA VAL A 104 14.48 -8.82 7.88
C VAL A 104 14.78 -10.04 8.72
N ALA A 105 14.10 -11.14 8.44
CA ALA A 105 14.29 -12.43 9.09
C ALA A 105 14.48 -13.53 8.04
N PRO A 106 15.28 -14.57 8.34
CA PRO A 106 15.30 -15.77 7.53
C PRO A 106 13.99 -16.55 7.70
N ILE A 107 13.54 -17.26 6.66
CA ILE A 107 12.34 -18.11 6.74
C ILE A 107 12.48 -19.19 7.82
N SER A 108 13.69 -19.70 8.07
CA SER A 108 13.95 -20.69 9.11
C SER A 108 13.60 -20.20 10.51
N LEU A 109 13.72 -18.90 10.79
CA LEU A 109 13.27 -18.32 12.06
C LEU A 109 11.74 -18.36 12.17
N ILE A 110 11.03 -18.12 11.06
CA ILE A 110 9.56 -18.20 11.04
C ILE A 110 9.09 -19.66 11.22
N GLU A 111 9.79 -20.62 10.61
CA GLU A 111 9.55 -22.05 10.79
C GLU A 111 9.78 -22.49 12.25
N GLU A 112 10.84 -21.97 12.90
CA GLU A 112 11.14 -22.20 14.32
C GLU A 112 10.04 -21.63 15.24
N LEU A 113 9.59 -20.39 14.97
CA LEU A 113 8.51 -19.76 15.71
C LEU A 113 7.20 -20.53 15.56
N ASN A 114 6.86 -20.96 14.33
CA ASN A 114 5.70 -21.82 14.09
C ASN A 114 5.83 -23.15 14.84
N SER A 115 7.02 -23.75 14.84
CA SER A 115 7.29 -25.02 15.53
C SER A 115 7.19 -24.92 17.06
N SER A 116 7.44 -23.74 17.60
CA SER A 116 7.37 -23.45 19.04
C SER A 116 5.97 -23.02 19.51
N SER A 117 5.07 -22.71 18.58
CA SER A 117 3.69 -22.31 18.87
C SER A 117 2.85 -23.46 19.43
N SER A 118 1.90 -23.13 20.30
CA SER A 118 0.89 -24.06 20.82
C SER A 118 -0.10 -24.52 19.74
N ILE A 119 -0.38 -23.66 18.76
CA ILE A 119 -1.20 -23.95 17.58
C ILE A 119 -0.35 -23.65 16.36
N LYS A 120 -0.01 -24.69 15.60
CA LYS A 120 0.94 -24.63 14.50
C LYS A 120 0.21 -24.61 13.17
N ILE A 121 0.81 -23.94 12.20
CA ILE A 121 0.55 -24.17 10.77
C ILE A 121 1.00 -25.59 10.44
N GLU A 122 0.17 -26.34 9.72
CA GLU A 122 0.30 -27.81 9.57
C GLU A 122 1.47 -28.22 8.69
N ASP A 123 1.65 -27.54 7.57
CA ASP A 123 2.64 -27.88 6.57
C ASP A 123 3.24 -26.63 5.89
N ARG A 124 4.21 -26.88 5.01
CA ARG A 124 4.93 -25.82 4.31
C ARG A 124 4.04 -25.08 3.32
N ASP A 125 3.07 -25.74 2.70
CA ASP A 125 2.17 -25.12 1.73
C ASP A 125 1.24 -24.13 2.44
N GLU A 126 0.73 -24.50 3.62
CA GLU A 126 -0.03 -23.61 4.48
C GLU A 126 0.84 -22.43 4.99
N LEU A 127 2.11 -22.66 5.30
CA LEU A 127 3.03 -21.59 5.68
C LEU A 127 3.28 -20.61 4.53
N GLU A 128 3.51 -21.12 3.32
CA GLU A 128 3.67 -20.28 2.12
C GLU A 128 2.38 -19.49 1.83
N LEU A 129 1.20 -20.07 2.06
CA LEU A 129 -0.09 -19.39 1.95
C LEU A 129 -0.23 -18.26 2.98
N PHE A 130 0.12 -18.51 4.25
CA PHE A 130 0.14 -17.49 5.30
C PHE A 130 1.08 -16.34 4.93
N LEU A 131 2.30 -16.64 4.50
CA LEU A 131 3.29 -15.62 4.14
C LEU A 131 2.86 -14.80 2.91
N SER A 132 2.28 -15.46 1.91
CA SER A 132 1.74 -14.80 0.71
C SER A 132 0.56 -13.91 1.08
N PHE A 133 -0.32 -14.37 1.96
CA PHE A 133 -1.43 -13.56 2.47
C PHE A 133 -0.93 -12.30 3.20
N GLN A 134 0.04 -12.45 4.11
CA GLN A 134 0.64 -11.33 4.84
C GLN A 134 1.39 -10.36 3.90
N HIS A 135 1.94 -10.86 2.80
CA HIS A 135 2.52 -10.04 1.74
C HIS A 135 1.46 -9.22 0.99
N GLU A 136 0.34 -9.84 0.62
CA GLU A 136 -0.74 -9.18 -0.12
C GLU A 136 -1.38 -8.03 0.67
N ILE A 137 -1.53 -8.18 1.99
CA ILE A 137 -2.04 -7.11 2.86
C ILE A 137 -0.96 -6.09 3.30
N GLY A 138 0.30 -6.30 2.88
CA GLY A 138 1.40 -5.38 3.15
C GLY A 138 1.92 -5.41 4.60
N THR A 139 1.65 -6.45 5.38
CA THR A 139 2.20 -6.60 6.74
C THR A 139 3.70 -6.92 6.70
N ILE A 140 4.10 -7.75 5.72
CA ILE A 140 5.48 -8.17 5.44
C ILE A 140 5.74 -8.12 3.93
N LEU A 141 6.98 -8.31 3.49
CA LEU A 141 7.29 -8.67 2.11
C LEU A 141 7.89 -10.07 2.05
N TYR A 142 7.24 -10.95 1.31
CA TYR A 142 7.68 -12.30 1.03
C TYR A 142 7.64 -12.51 -0.48
N PHE A 143 8.73 -13.04 -1.04
CA PHE A 143 8.84 -13.29 -2.47
C PHE A 143 9.11 -14.77 -2.69
N ASN A 144 8.11 -15.47 -3.24
CA ASN A 144 8.26 -16.88 -3.63
C ASN A 144 9.05 -17.00 -4.95
N ALA A 145 10.30 -16.56 -4.92
CA ALA A 145 11.23 -16.55 -6.06
C ALA A 145 12.61 -17.08 -5.64
N GLU A 146 13.33 -17.67 -6.59
CA GLU A 146 14.68 -18.17 -6.36
C GLU A 146 15.60 -17.08 -5.81
N GLY A 147 16.36 -17.39 -4.76
CA GLY A 147 17.25 -16.45 -4.07
C GLY A 147 16.56 -15.44 -3.13
N LEU A 148 15.22 -15.33 -3.16
CA LEU A 148 14.45 -14.45 -2.28
C LEU A 148 13.56 -15.18 -1.28
N ARG A 149 13.16 -16.43 -1.56
CA ARG A 149 12.25 -17.24 -0.74
C ARG A 149 12.70 -17.41 0.72
N GLU A 150 14.01 -17.45 0.93
CA GLU A 150 14.61 -17.61 2.27
C GLU A 150 14.61 -16.29 3.09
N LYS A 151 14.33 -15.18 2.40
CA LYS A 151 14.20 -13.77 2.81
C LYS A 151 12.80 -13.33 3.19
N ILE A 152 12.52 -12.96 4.45
CA ILE A 152 11.27 -12.26 4.79
C ILE A 152 11.59 -10.86 5.29
N VAL A 153 11.05 -9.84 4.64
CA VAL A 153 11.12 -8.46 5.13
C VAL A 153 9.93 -8.24 6.06
N LEU A 154 10.19 -8.09 7.35
CA LEU A 154 9.15 -7.86 8.36
C LEU A 154 8.69 -6.38 8.41
N ASP A 155 9.54 -5.47 7.94
CA ASP A 155 9.27 -4.03 7.88
C ASP A 155 9.29 -3.54 6.43
N PRO A 156 8.14 -3.49 5.74
CA PRO A 156 8.04 -2.97 4.39
C PRO A 156 8.51 -1.51 4.26
N GLN A 157 8.34 -0.68 5.29
CA GLN A 157 8.76 0.72 5.27
C GLN A 157 10.29 0.81 5.22
N TRP A 158 10.98 -0.04 5.98
CA TRP A 158 12.45 -0.14 5.91
C TRP A 158 12.95 -0.47 4.49
N MET A 159 12.29 -1.40 3.79
CA MET A 159 12.64 -1.74 2.40
C MET A 159 12.38 -0.57 1.46
N ILE A 160 11.24 0.13 1.61
CA ILE A 160 10.93 1.33 0.84
C ILE A 160 12.01 2.39 1.05
N ASP A 161 12.47 2.60 2.28
CA ASP A 161 13.48 3.62 2.59
C ASP A 161 14.88 3.23 2.08
N ALA A 162 15.21 1.94 2.08
CA ALA A 162 16.40 1.42 1.42
C ALA A 162 16.37 1.68 -0.10
N LEU A 163 15.25 1.36 -0.76
CA LEU A 163 15.06 1.62 -2.19
C LEU A 163 15.10 3.11 -2.52
N LYS A 164 14.43 3.95 -1.72
CA LYS A 164 14.50 5.41 -1.85
C LYS A 164 15.95 5.88 -1.75
N SER A 165 16.70 5.41 -0.77
CA SER A 165 18.11 5.79 -0.58
C SER A 165 18.98 5.37 -1.77
N LEU A 166 18.71 4.20 -2.36
CA LEU A 166 19.41 3.71 -3.54
C LEU A 166 19.13 4.58 -4.77
N ILE A 167 17.86 4.82 -5.10
CA ILE A 167 17.48 5.59 -6.31
C ILE A 167 17.83 7.08 -6.18
N THR A 168 17.91 7.60 -4.95
CA THR A 168 18.31 8.99 -4.67
C THR A 168 19.81 9.14 -4.37
N ALA A 169 20.59 8.06 -4.45
CA ALA A 169 22.01 8.13 -4.19
C ALA A 169 22.72 9.02 -5.23
N GLN A 170 23.49 9.99 -4.73
CA GLN A 170 24.14 11.00 -5.56
C GLN A 170 25.04 10.40 -6.65
N MET A 171 25.62 9.21 -6.41
CA MET A 171 26.49 8.54 -7.37
C MET A 171 25.78 8.17 -8.69
N PHE A 172 24.48 7.86 -8.65
CA PHE A 172 23.68 7.56 -9.84
C PHE A 172 23.16 8.84 -10.51
N ILE A 173 22.91 9.89 -9.73
CA ILE A 173 22.45 11.20 -10.24
C ILE A 173 23.57 11.96 -10.97
N ARG A 174 24.82 11.81 -10.51
CA ARG A 174 26.00 12.51 -11.06
C ARG A 174 26.40 12.03 -12.46
N GLN A 175 25.86 10.92 -12.95
CA GLN A 175 26.15 10.41 -14.30
C GLN A 175 25.44 11.20 -15.41
N ASN A 176 24.45 12.04 -15.07
CA ASN A 176 23.76 12.87 -16.04
C ASN A 176 23.82 14.35 -15.63
N ALA A 177 24.81 15.08 -16.15
CA ALA A 177 25.07 16.49 -15.84
C ALA A 177 23.85 17.42 -16.00
N LYS A 178 22.90 17.07 -16.88
CA LYS A 178 21.67 17.84 -17.11
C LYS A 178 20.64 17.68 -15.98
N ILE A 179 20.69 16.58 -15.23
CA ILE A 179 19.75 16.25 -14.15
C ILE A 179 20.23 16.82 -12.81
N ILE A 180 21.54 16.95 -12.60
CA ILE A 180 22.15 17.40 -11.34
C ILE A 180 21.54 18.71 -10.82
N LYS A 181 21.44 19.75 -11.67
CA LYS A 181 20.89 21.06 -11.26
C LYS A 181 19.43 20.97 -10.82
N VAL A 182 18.63 20.21 -11.58
CA VAL A 182 17.21 20.00 -11.29
C VAL A 182 17.03 19.20 -10.00
N TRP A 183 17.92 18.24 -9.75
CA TRP A 183 17.93 17.45 -8.53
C TRP A 183 18.28 18.27 -7.29
N TYR A 184 19.22 19.21 -7.38
CA TYR A 184 19.51 20.16 -6.30
C TYR A 184 18.32 21.09 -6.00
N ASP A 185 17.66 21.63 -7.02
CA ASP A 185 16.45 22.44 -6.82
C ASP A 185 15.31 21.63 -6.19
N PHE A 186 15.16 20.35 -6.56
CA PHE A 186 14.22 19.45 -5.89
C PHE A 186 14.60 19.20 -4.42
N LYS A 187 15.86 18.87 -4.15
CA LYS A 187 16.33 18.55 -2.79
C LYS A 187 16.23 19.73 -1.84
N GLU A 188 16.65 20.91 -2.27
CA GLU A 188 16.74 22.10 -1.41
C GLU A 188 15.42 22.87 -1.33
N LYS A 189 14.62 22.87 -2.41
CA LYS A 189 13.42 23.73 -2.53
C LYS A 189 12.12 22.94 -2.72
N GLY A 190 12.17 21.61 -2.78
CA GLY A 190 11.01 20.77 -3.06
C GLY A 190 10.45 20.91 -4.48
N LYS A 191 11.18 21.52 -5.42
CA LYS A 191 10.69 21.81 -6.76
C LYS A 191 10.88 20.60 -7.69
N LEU A 192 9.80 19.84 -7.90
CA LEU A 192 9.77 18.77 -8.89
C LEU A 192 9.53 19.36 -10.30
N THR A 193 10.30 18.90 -11.29
CA THR A 193 10.08 19.28 -12.70
C THR A 193 9.98 18.04 -13.57
N HIS A 194 9.38 18.17 -14.75
CA HIS A 194 9.21 17.06 -15.71
C HIS A 194 10.53 16.40 -16.15
N LYS A 195 11.69 17.01 -15.87
CA LYS A 195 13.00 16.41 -16.15
C LYS A 195 13.40 15.32 -15.14
N LEU A 196 12.64 15.17 -14.05
CA LEU A 196 12.83 14.16 -13.00
C LEU A 196 11.73 13.07 -13.01
N ILE A 197 10.81 13.12 -13.97
CA ILE A 197 9.68 12.19 -14.14
C ILE A 197 9.81 11.47 -15.47
#